data_AF-A0A938BEH9-F1
#
_entry.id   AF-A0A938BEH9-F1
#
_cell.length_a   1.000
_cell.length_b   1.000
_cell.length_c   1.000
_cell.angle_alpha   90.00
_cell.angle_beta   90.00
_cell.angle_gamma   90.00
#
_symmetry.space_group_name_H-M   'P 1'
#
loop_
_entity.id
_entity.type
_entity.pdbx_description
1 polymer ?
#
loop_
_entity_poly.entity_id
_entity_poly.type
_entity_poly.pdbx_seq_one_letter_code
_entity_poly.pdbx_strand_id
1 'polypeptide(L)'
;MKAILQENEVEFEKIHDLNVLLEQCKSFIPELEAYKDELTDLSAYAVDIRYPGIDISMEEADTCVKIMEKLRKEIRNYFRI
;
A
#
# COMPACT_ATOMS: atom_id res chain seq x y z
N MET A 1 6.24 0.38 1.33
CA MET A 1 6.07 0.34 2.79
C MET A 1 7.09 -0.54 3.47
N LYS A 2 7.19 -1.85 3.19
CA LYS A 2 8.25 -2.72 3.78
C LYS A 2 9.67 -2.16 3.65
N ALA A 3 10.00 -1.49 2.54
CA ALA A 3 11.27 -0.79 2.38
C ALA A 3 11.51 0.30 3.45
N ILE A 4 10.48 1.09 3.81
CA ILE A 4 10.58 2.11 4.87
C ILE A 4 10.87 1.42 6.20
N LEU A 5 10.11 0.36 6.53
CA LEU A 5 10.30 -0.37 7.78
C LEU A 5 11.69 -1.00 7.87
N GLN A 6 12.17 -1.60 6.77
CA GLN A 6 13.51 -2.15 6.66
C GLN A 6 14.60 -1.09 6.86
N GLU A 7 14.47 0.08 6.23
CA GLU A 7 15.44 1.18 6.37
C GLU A 7 15.49 1.75 7.80
N ASN A 8 14.36 1.76 8.49
CA ASN A 8 14.26 2.25 9.86
C ASN A 8 14.46 1.14 10.92
N GLU A 9 14.95 -0.03 10.51
CA GLU A 9 15.21 -1.19 11.38
C GLU A 9 13.98 -1.62 12.20
N VAL A 10 12.77 -1.41 11.67
CA VAL A 10 11.51 -1.82 12.31
C VAL A 10 11.20 -3.24 11.87
N GLU A 11 11.16 -4.17 12.84
CA GLU A 11 10.64 -5.51 12.58
C GLU A 11 9.16 -5.44 12.21
N PHE A 12 8.80 -6.11 11.12
CA PHE A 12 7.42 -6.22 10.66
C PHE A 12 7.05 -7.67 10.43
N GLU A 13 5.81 -8.03 10.74
CA GLU A 13 5.31 -9.37 10.50
C GLU A 13 5.23 -9.67 9.00
N LYS A 14 5.33 -10.95 8.64
CA LYS A 14 5.19 -11.40 7.23
C LYS A 14 3.73 -11.43 6.77
N ILE A 15 2.99 -10.39 7.12
CA ILE A 15 1.63 -10.12 6.67
C ILE A 15 1.66 -9.25 5.42
N HIS A 16 0.63 -9.40 4.59
CA HIS A 16 0.43 -8.63 3.35
C HIS A 16 -0.69 -7.60 3.50
N ASP A 17 -1.17 -7.37 4.73
CA ASP A 17 -2.15 -6.35 5.05
C ASP A 17 -1.50 -4.96 4.94
N LEU A 18 -1.98 -4.13 4.01
CA LEU A 18 -1.42 -2.81 3.77
C LEU A 18 -1.77 -1.82 4.89
N ASN A 19 -2.88 -2.01 5.59
CA ASN A 19 -3.26 -1.15 6.72
C ASN A 19 -2.32 -1.35 7.91
N VAL A 20 -1.93 -2.60 8.20
CA VAL A 20 -0.95 -2.84 9.27
C VAL A 20 0.40 -2.24 8.93
N LEU A 21 0.84 -2.37 7.67
CA LEU A 21 2.08 -1.75 7.21
C LEU A 21 2.00 -0.21 7.24
N LEU A 22 0.84 0.37 6.93
CA LEU A 22 0.59 1.81 6.99
C LEU A 22 0.73 2.34 8.42
N GLU A 23 0.10 1.68 9.39
CA GLU A 23 0.15 2.05 10.80
C GLU A 23 1.59 2.09 11.35
N GLN A 24 2.47 1.23 10.83
CA GLN A 24 3.89 1.24 11.16
C GLN A 24 4.70 2.28 10.38
N CYS A 25 4.27 2.64 9.17
CA CYS A 25 4.98 3.61 8.31
C CYS A 25 4.63 5.07 8.65
N LYS A 26 3.43 5.35 9.18
CA LYS A 26 2.96 6.72 9.41
C LYS A 26 3.77 7.52 10.43
N SER A 27 4.51 6.84 11.31
CA SER A 27 5.48 7.51 12.20
C SER A 27 6.65 8.13 11.46
N PHE A 28 6.96 7.64 10.25
CA PHE A 28 8.05 8.12 9.41
C PHE A 28 7.55 9.03 8.27
N ILE A 29 6.38 8.72 7.72
CA ILE A 29 5.74 9.50 6.66
C ILE A 29 4.25 9.69 7.02
N PRO A 30 3.90 10.73 7.81
CA PRO A 30 2.54 11.00 8.24
C PRO A 30 1.55 11.20 7.09
N GLU A 31 2.03 11.67 5.93
CA GLU A 31 1.25 11.88 4.71
C GLU A 31 0.62 10.59 4.18
N LEU A 32 1.15 9.42 4.56
CA LEU A 32 0.59 8.15 4.15
C LEU A 32 -0.81 7.88 4.74
N GLU A 33 -1.16 8.50 5.87
CA GLU A 33 -2.49 8.31 6.50
C GLU A 33 -3.63 8.74 5.55
N ALA A 34 -3.36 9.68 4.64
CA ALA A 34 -4.33 10.13 3.64
C ALA A 34 -4.73 9.04 2.63
N TYR A 35 -3.98 7.92 2.56
CA TYR A 35 -4.21 6.81 1.64
C TYR A 35 -4.87 5.59 2.30
N LYS A 36 -5.34 5.72 3.55
CA LYS A 36 -5.82 4.58 4.35
C LYS A 36 -7.01 3.86 3.72
N ASP A 37 -7.98 4.62 3.24
CA ASP A 37 -9.18 4.06 2.61
C ASP A 37 -8.78 3.36 1.30
N GLU A 38 -7.94 3.99 0.49
CA GLU A 38 -7.46 3.40 -0.76
C GLU A 38 -6.58 2.15 -0.57
N LEU A 39 -5.79 2.09 0.52
CA LEU A 39 -4.99 0.91 0.86
C LEU A 39 -5.83 -0.25 1.37
N THR A 40 -6.98 0.04 1.97
CA THR A 40 -7.97 -0.97 2.36
C THR A 40 -8.53 -1.65 1.11
N ASP A 41 -8.95 -0.85 0.12
CA ASP A 41 -9.46 -1.36 -1.15
C ASP A 41 -8.41 -2.19 -1.90
N LEU A 42 -7.18 -1.68 -1.99
CA LEU A 42 -6.05 -2.41 -2.59
C LEU A 42 -5.75 -3.75 -1.89
N SER A 43 -5.90 -3.81 -0.57
CA SER A 43 -5.67 -5.04 0.20
C SER A 43 -6.72 -6.11 -0.09
N ALA A 44 -7.98 -5.71 -0.30
CA ALA A 44 -9.05 -6.62 -0.69
C ALA A 44 -8.74 -7.27 -2.05
N TYR A 45 -8.36 -6.46 -3.03
CA TYR A 45 -8.00 -6.94 -4.36
C TYR A 45 -6.78 -7.88 -4.38
N ALA A 46 -5.89 -7.82 -3.39
CA ALA A 46 -4.75 -8.75 -3.30
C ALA A 46 -5.16 -10.21 -3.04
N VAL A 47 -6.36 -10.44 -2.49
CA VAL A 47 -6.90 -11.78 -2.24
C VAL A 47 -7.94 -12.14 -3.30
N ASP A 48 -8.87 -11.23 -3.56
CA ASP A 48 -10.10 -11.51 -4.27
C ASP A 48 -9.88 -11.95 -5.73
N ILE A 49 -8.92 -11.34 -6.44
CA ILE A 49 -8.63 -11.67 -7.85
C ILE A 49 -7.97 -13.03 -8.05
N ARG A 50 -7.45 -13.66 -6.99
CA ARG A 50 -6.75 -14.94 -7.09
C ARG A 50 -7.70 -16.12 -7.12
N TYR A 51 -8.96 -15.90 -6.76
CA TYR A 51 -9.98 -16.94 -6.74
C TYR A 51 -11.00 -16.71 -7.86
N PRO A 52 -11.38 -17.78 -8.59
CA PRO A 52 -12.35 -17.66 -9.67
C PRO A 52 -13.70 -17.17 -9.15
N GLY A 53 -14.36 -16.29 -9.91
CA GLY A 53 -15.67 -15.73 -9.58
C GLY A 53 -15.65 -14.26 -9.19
N ILE A 54 -14.47 -13.63 -9.10
CA ILE A 54 -14.31 -12.19 -8.92
C ILE A 54 -13.55 -11.63 -10.12
N ASP A 55 -14.24 -10.85 -10.93
CA ASP A 55 -13.66 -10.10 -12.04
C ASP A 55 -13.59 -8.62 -11.65
N ILE A 56 -12.47 -7.98 -11.96
CA ILE A 56 -12.28 -6.54 -11.79
C ILE A 56 -12.47 -5.87 -13.14
N SER A 57 -13.16 -4.74 -13.16
CA SER A 57 -13.29 -3.89 -14.33
C SER A 57 -11.97 -3.17 -14.69
N MET A 58 -11.85 -2.72 -15.93
CA MET A 58 -10.69 -1.94 -16.36
C MET A 58 -10.55 -0.62 -15.57
N GLU A 59 -11.67 -0.02 -15.16
CA GLU A 59 -11.70 1.24 -14.40
C GLU A 59 -11.19 1.06 -12.97
N GLU A 60 -11.57 -0.03 -12.30
CA GLU A 60 -11.06 -0.39 -10.98
C GLU A 60 -9.56 -0.71 -11.03
N ALA A 61 -9.11 -1.42 -12.07
CA ALA A 61 -7.69 -1.70 -12.26
C ALA A 61 -6.86 -0.41 -12.47
N ASP A 62 -7.34 0.52 -13.30
CA ASP A 62 -6.71 1.82 -13.51
C ASP A 62 -6.66 2.65 -12.21
N THR A 63 -7.72 2.59 -11.41
CA THR A 63 -7.78 3.24 -10.10
C THR A 63 -6.72 2.68 -9.15
N CYS A 64 -6.59 1.35 -9.08
CA CYS A 64 -5.57 0.68 -8.27
C CYS A 64 -4.14 1.12 -8.66
N VAL A 65 -3.87 1.21 -9.97
CA VAL A 65 -2.56 1.65 -10.48
C VAL A 65 -2.28 3.10 -10.08
N LYS A 66 -3.25 4.01 -10.23
CA LYS A 66 -3.09 5.42 -9.83
C LYS A 66 -2.80 5.59 -8.35
N ILE A 67 -3.47 4.82 -7.48
CA ILE A 67 -3.21 4.83 -6.04
C ILE A 67 -1.76 4.37 -5.77
N MET A 68 -1.35 3.26 -6.41
CA MET A 68 0.00 2.72 -6.28
C MET A 68 1.07 3.72 -6.71
N GLU A 69 0.85 4.45 -7.81
CA GLU A 69 1.77 5.47 -8.30
C GLU A 69 1.93 6.65 -7.34
N LYS A 70 0.81 7.16 -6.79
CA LYS A 70 0.83 8.23 -5.78
C LYS A 70 1.60 7.80 -4.53
N LEU A 71 1.28 6.60 -4.00
CA LEU A 71 1.96 6.05 -2.84
C LEU A 71 3.46 5.86 -3.10
N ARG A 72 3.82 5.33 -4.27
CA ARG A 72 5.22 5.12 -4.67
C ARG A 72 5.98 6.44 -4.76
N LYS A 73 5.34 7.51 -5.22
CA LYS A 73 5.94 8.85 -5.25
C LYS A 73 6.27 9.34 -3.84
N GLU A 74 5.36 9.23 -2.88
CA GLU A 74 5.63 9.65 -1.50
C GLU A 74 6.75 8.83 -0.86
N ILE A 75 6.76 7.52 -1.08
CA ILE A 75 7.85 6.64 -0.60
C ILE A 75 9.18 7.05 -1.22
N ARG A 76 9.22 7.36 -2.52
CA ARG A 76 10.44 7.80 -3.21
C ARG A 76 10.94 9.15 -2.71
N ASN A 77 10.03 10.11 -2.48
CA ASN A 77 10.37 11.40 -1.89
C ASN A 77 11.07 11.21 -0.53
N TYR A 78 10.57 10.29 0.29
CA TYR A 78 11.18 9.95 1.58
C TYR A 78 12.61 9.42 1.42
N PHE A 79 12.85 8.51 0.46
CA PHE A 79 14.19 7.99 0.15
C PHE A 79 15.07 8.95 -0.66
N ARG A 80 14.53 10.08 -1.14
CA ARG A 80 15.20 11.05 -2.02
C ARG A 80 15.73 10.42 -3.33
N ILE A 81 14.95 9.52 -3.94
CA ILE A 81 15.29 8.79 -5.19
C ILE A 81 14.23 8.90 -6.29
#